data_AF-A0A2G9TUZ6-F1
#
_entry.id   AF-A0A2G9TUZ6-F1
#
_cell.length_a   1.000
_cell.length_b   1.000
_cell.length_c   1.000
_cell.angle_alpha   90.00
_cell.angle_beta   90.00
_cell.angle_gamma   90.00
#
_symmetry.space_group_name_H-M   'P 1'
#
loop_
_entity.id
_entity.type
_entity.pdbx_description
1 polymer ?
#
loop_
_entity_poly.entity_id
_entity_poly.type
_entity_poly.pdbx_seq_one_letter_code
_entity_poly.pdbx_strand_id
1 'polypeptide(L)'
;MPSSMSVERRALLKAYGAEVVLTDPAVAVRGAIERAEELAKVIPNAFIPNQFSNPANPEAHYLTTGPEIWKQTDGKVYEMIACLSRIMCHLL
;
A
#
# COMPACT_ATOMS: atom_id res chain seq x y z
N MET A 1 -6.50 8.78 -3.49
CA MET A 1 -5.05 9.04 -3.59
C MET A 1 -4.81 10.51 -3.93
N PRO A 2 -3.66 11.11 -3.56
CA PRO A 2 -3.35 12.50 -3.92
C PRO A 2 -3.35 12.71 -5.44
N SER A 3 -3.90 13.82 -5.92
CA SER A 3 -3.92 14.13 -7.37
C SER A 3 -2.51 14.32 -7.97
N SER A 4 -1.51 14.56 -7.13
CA SER A 4 -0.08 14.64 -7.49
C SER A 4 0.53 13.30 -7.90
N MET A 5 -0.15 12.16 -7.67
CA MET A 5 0.30 10.85 -8.15
C MET A 5 0.36 10.82 -9.69
N SER A 6 1.24 9.99 -10.26
CA SER A 6 1.46 9.99 -11.72
C SER A 6 0.22 9.55 -12.52
N VAL A 7 0.14 9.99 -13.79
CA VAL A 7 -0.96 9.61 -14.70
C VAL A 7 -0.95 8.11 -14.99
N GLU A 8 0.24 7.51 -15.12
CA GLU A 8 0.46 6.10 -15.42
C GLU A 8 -0.06 5.23 -14.28
N ARG A 9 0.22 5.61 -13.02
CA ARG A 9 -0.28 4.89 -11.84
C ARG A 9 -1.81 4.88 -11.80
N ARG A 10 -2.44 6.01 -12.13
CA ARG A 10 -3.91 6.11 -12.18
C ARG A 10 -4.48 5.28 -13.32
N ALA A 11 -3.85 5.32 -14.49
CA ALA A 11 -4.28 4.56 -15.66
C ALA A 11 -4.21 3.05 -15.39
N LEU A 12 -3.12 2.58 -14.76
CA LEU A 12 -2.93 1.18 -14.41
C LEU A 12 -4.02 0.68 -13.46
N LEU A 13 -4.33 1.43 -12.41
CA LEU A 13 -5.40 1.05 -11.46
C LEU A 13 -6.77 0.99 -12.11
N LYS A 14 -7.10 1.97 -12.96
CA LYS A 14 -8.35 1.96 -13.74
C LYS A 14 -8.41 0.77 -14.69
N ALA A 15 -7.29 0.39 -15.31
CA ALA A 15 -7.22 -0.77 -16.19
C ALA A 15 -7.48 -2.09 -15.45
N TYR A 16 -7.12 -2.19 -14.17
CA TYR A 16 -7.48 -3.30 -13.28
C TYR A 16 -8.91 -3.21 -12.72
N GLY A 17 -9.70 -2.22 -13.13
CA GLY A 17 -11.10 -2.06 -12.72
C GLY A 17 -11.31 -1.25 -11.44
N ALA A 18 -10.25 -0.64 -10.88
CA ALA A 18 -10.39 0.16 -9.66
C ALA A 18 -11.03 1.52 -9.96
N GLU A 19 -11.96 1.93 -9.10
CA GLU A 19 -12.42 3.32 -9.07
C GLU A 19 -11.38 4.18 -8.34
N VAL A 20 -10.88 5.22 -9.01
CA VAL A 20 -9.81 6.07 -8.45
C VAL A 20 -10.38 7.40 -7.98
N VAL A 21 -10.56 7.53 -6.66
CA VAL A 21 -10.92 8.79 -6.01
C VAL A 21 -9.67 9.63 -5.76
N LEU A 22 -9.65 10.87 -6.26
CA LEU A 22 -8.55 11.81 -6.07
C LEU A 22 -8.80 12.72 -4.86
N THR A 23 -7.73 12.98 -4.10
CA THR A 23 -7.73 13.88 -2.95
C THR A 23 -6.78 15.05 -3.18
N ASP A 24 -6.96 16.12 -2.39
CA ASP A 24 -6.10 17.30 -2.43
C ASP A 24 -4.62 16.90 -2.23
N PRO A 25 -3.70 17.33 -3.12
CA PRO A 25 -2.28 17.01 -3.00
C PRO A 25 -1.61 17.64 -1.78
N ALA A 26 -2.13 18.74 -1.23
CA ALA A 26 -1.56 19.44 -0.08
C ALA A 26 -1.63 18.62 1.23
N VAL A 27 -2.63 17.74 1.35
CA VAL A 27 -2.81 16.85 2.52
C VAL A 27 -2.17 15.48 2.34
N ALA A 28 -1.51 15.27 1.20
CA ALA A 28 -0.75 14.07 0.88
C ALA A 28 -1.50 12.76 1.22
N VAL A 29 -0.79 11.75 1.72
CA VAL A 29 -1.35 10.42 2.01
C VAL A 29 -2.36 10.47 3.15
N ARG A 30 -2.20 11.40 4.12
CA ARG A 30 -3.13 11.51 5.26
C ARG A 30 -4.55 11.82 4.79
N GLY A 31 -4.72 12.79 3.89
CA GLY A 31 -6.06 13.09 3.35
C GLY A 31 -6.64 11.95 2.51
N ALA A 32 -5.80 11.10 1.90
CA ALA A 32 -6.28 9.90 1.22
C ALA A 32 -6.80 8.84 2.20
N ILE A 33 -6.21 8.73 3.40
CA ILE A 33 -6.68 7.84 4.47
C ILE A 33 -8.01 8.35 5.04
N GLU A 34 -8.07 9.64 5.40
CA GLU A 34 -9.31 10.28 5.90
C GLU A 34 -10.46 10.08 4.91
N ARG A 35 -10.20 10.28 3.61
CA ARG A 35 -11.21 10.06 2.57
C ARG A 35 -11.63 8.59 2.45
N ALA A 36 -10.71 7.64 2.63
CA ALA A 36 -11.05 6.22 2.62
C ALA A 36 -11.96 5.85 3.82
N GLU A 37 -11.69 6.41 5.00
CA GLU A 37 -12.52 6.23 6.19
C GLU A 37 -13.92 6.82 6.04
N GLU A 38 -14.05 7.99 5.40
CA GLU A 38 -15.36 8.55 5.05
C GLU A 38 -16.15 7.64 4.11
N LEU A 39 -15.50 7.12 3.07
CA LEU A 39 -16.12 6.22 2.10
C LEU A 39 -16.57 4.92 2.75
N ALA A 40 -15.77 4.34 3.65
CA ALA A 40 -16.14 3.13 4.36
C ALA A 40 -17.36 3.27 5.27
N LYS A 41 -17.71 4.50 5.69
CA LYS A 41 -18.95 4.76 6.46
C LYS A 41 -20.21 4.71 5.62
N VAL A 42 -20.10 4.93 4.30
CA VAL A 42 -21.25 5.05 3.40
C VAL A 42 -21.37 3.90 2.40
N ILE A 43 -20.27 3.21 2.11
CA ILE A 43 -20.26 2.04 1.21
C ILE A 43 -20.56 0.78 2.03
N PRO A 44 -21.68 0.09 1.77
CA PRO A 44 -21.99 -1.17 2.45
C PRO A 44 -20.90 -2.22 2.18
N ASN A 45 -20.53 -2.97 3.22
CA ASN A 45 -19.48 -4.00 3.16
C ASN A 45 -18.09 -3.48 2.77
N ALA A 46 -17.83 -2.18 2.93
CA ALA A 46 -16.50 -1.64 2.71
C ALA A 46 -15.48 -2.23 3.68
N PHE A 47 -14.29 -2.51 3.16
CA PHE A 47 -13.15 -3.00 3.93
C PHE A 47 -11.94 -2.12 3.64
N ILE A 48 -11.26 -1.65 4.70
CA ILE A 48 -10.01 -0.89 4.59
C ILE A 48 -8.85 -1.80 5.02
N PRO A 49 -7.93 -2.20 4.11
CA PRO A 49 -6.82 -3.09 4.45
C PRO A 49 -5.81 -2.53 5.46
N ASN A 50 -5.75 -1.20 5.58
CA ASN A 50 -4.96 -0.43 6.55
C ASN A 50 -3.50 -0.87 6.71
N GLN A 51 -2.73 -0.86 5.62
CA GLN A 51 -1.37 -1.40 5.59
C GLN A 51 -0.35 -0.75 6.55
N PHE A 52 -0.65 0.43 7.10
CA PHE A 52 0.22 1.11 8.06
C PHE A 52 0.16 0.50 9.46
N SER A 53 -0.99 -0.02 9.85
CA SER A 53 -1.22 -0.63 11.17
C SER A 53 -1.39 -2.15 11.09
N ASN A 54 -1.79 -2.69 9.93
CA ASN A 54 -2.08 -4.11 9.75
C ASN A 54 -0.80 -4.97 9.94
N PRO A 55 -0.77 -5.89 10.92
CA PRO A 55 0.39 -6.75 11.19
C PRO A 55 0.66 -7.76 10.08
N ALA A 56 -0.32 -8.07 9.22
CA ALA A 56 -0.13 -8.96 8.08
C ALA A 56 0.90 -8.41 7.07
N ASN A 57 1.11 -7.09 7.03
CA ASN A 57 2.09 -6.46 6.16
C ASN A 57 3.54 -6.86 6.51
N PRO A 58 4.08 -6.59 7.72
CA PRO A 58 5.41 -7.07 8.10
C PRO A 58 5.49 -8.60 8.17
N GLU A 59 4.41 -9.29 8.54
CA GLU A 59 4.38 -10.76 8.59
C GLU A 59 4.61 -11.39 7.20
N ALA A 60 4.01 -10.83 6.14
CA ALA A 60 4.24 -11.31 4.78
C ALA A 60 5.73 -11.31 4.41
N HIS A 61 6.46 -10.25 4.78
CA HIS A 61 7.90 -10.17 4.53
C HIS A 61 8.72 -11.13 5.39
N TYR A 62 8.30 -11.39 6.64
CA TYR A 62 8.93 -12.39 7.49
C TYR A 62 8.76 -13.81 6.92
N LEU A 63 7.58 -14.13 6.38
CA LEU A 63 7.27 -15.45 5.85
C LEU A 63 7.81 -15.69 4.44
N THR A 64 8.02 -14.64 3.64
CA THR A 64 8.41 -14.77 2.22
C THR A 64 9.73 -14.06 1.91
N THR A 65 9.75 -12.73 1.92
CA THR A 65 10.90 -11.91 1.51
C THR A 65 12.19 -12.28 2.26
N GLY A 66 12.12 -12.45 3.58
CA GLY A 66 13.27 -12.87 4.40
C GLY A 66 13.80 -14.26 4.01
N PRO A 67 12.96 -15.31 4.05
CA PRO A 67 13.35 -16.66 3.61
C PRO A 67 13.85 -16.73 2.17
N GLU A 68 13.27 -15.96 1.25
CA GLU A 68 13.73 -15.89 -0.15
C GLU A 68 15.18 -15.38 -0.24
N ILE A 69 15.47 -14.23 0.40
CA ILE A 69 16.82 -13.66 0.44
C ILE A 69 17.80 -14.63 1.12
N TRP A 70 17.41 -15.22 2.25
CA TRP A 70 18.24 -16.17 2.99
C TRP A 70 18.61 -17.37 2.12
N LYS A 71 17.63 -17.95 1.44
CA LYS A 71 17.85 -19.09 0.54
C LYS A 71 18.69 -18.71 -0.68
N GLN A 72 18.40 -17.59 -1.33
CA GLN A 72 19.11 -17.15 -2.54
C GLN A 72 20.56 -16.73 -2.27
N THR A 73 20.89 -16.43 -1.01
CA THR A 73 22.26 -16.10 -0.58
C THR A 73 22.98 -17.27 0.08
N ASP A 74 22.39 -18.48 0.08
CA ASP A 74 22.89 -19.65 0.82
C ASP A 74 23.22 -19.35 2.30
N GLY A 75 22.43 -18.47 2.93
CA GLY A 75 22.66 -18.02 4.30
C GLY A 75 23.88 -17.12 4.51
N LYS A 76 24.39 -16.47 3.46
CA LYS A 76 25.59 -15.61 3.50
C LYS A 76 25.28 -14.11 3.51
N VAL A 77 24.01 -13.72 3.62
CA VAL A 77 23.65 -12.31 3.82
C VAL A 77 24.03 -11.90 5.24
N TYR A 78 24.92 -10.91 5.36
CA TYR A 78 25.38 -10.39 6.65
C TYR A 78 24.72 -9.06 7.01
N GLU A 79 24.44 -8.24 6.00
CA GLU A 79 23.81 -6.94 6.15
C GLU A 79 22.69 -6.80 5.12
N MET A 80 21.55 -6.25 5.56
CA MET A 80 20.42 -5.92 4.70
C MET A 80 20.05 -4.47 4.92
N ILE A 81 19.97 -3.72 3.81
CA ILE A 81 19.52 -2.33 3.82
C ILE A 81 18.16 -2.29 3.15
N ALA A 82 17.16 -1.74 3.86
CA ALA A 82 15.83 -1.52 3.32
C ALA A 82 15.37 -0.10 3.68
N CYS A 83 14.68 0.54 2.74
CA CYS A 83 14.04 1.82 3.01
C CYS A 83 12.82 1.60 3.89
N LEU A 84 12.70 2.39 4.95
CA LEU A 84 11.48 2.41 5.76
C LEU A 84 10.39 3.15 4.98
N SER A 85 9.50 2.41 4.33
CA SER A 85 8.27 2.96 3.77
C SER A 85 7.19 1.89 3.80
N ARG A 86 5.98 2.26 4.19
CA ARG A 86 4.77 1.46 3.95
C ARG A 86 4.04 2.14 2.80
N ILE A 87 4.11 1.59 1.59
CA ILE A 87 3.57 2.22 0.36
C ILE A 87 2.15 1.71 0.08
N MET A 88 1.18 2.65 0.11
CA MET A 88 -0.26 2.39 -0.08
C MET A 88 -0.63 1.90 -1.48
N CYS A 89 -1.06 0.64 -1.57
CA CYS A 89 -2.00 0.17 -2.60
C CYS A 89 -3.34 -0.10 -1.89
N HIS A 90 -4.42 0.54 -2.33
CA HIS A 90 -5.78 0.31 -1.83
C HIS A 90 -6.58 -0.19 -3.03
N LEU A 91 -7.08 -1.42 -2.93
CA LEU A 91 -8.13 -1.94 -3.80
C LEU A 91 -9.45 -1.71 -3.06
N LEU A 92 -10.33 -0.91 -3.67
CA LEU A 92 -11.73 -0.74 -3.26
C LEU A 92 -12.51 -2.01 -3.60
#